data_AF-A0A1X2HIX3-F1
#
_entry.id   AF-A0A1X2HIX3-F1
#
_cell.length_a   1.000
_cell.length_b   1.000
_cell.length_c   1.000
_cell.angle_alpha   90.00
_cell.angle_beta   90.00
_cell.angle_gamma   90.00
#
_symmetry.space_group_name_H-M   'P 1'
#
loop_
_entity.id
_entity.type
_entity.pdbx_description
1 polymer ?
#
loop_
_entity_poly.entity_id
_entity_poly.type
_entity_poly.pdbx_seq_one_letter_code
_entity_poly.pdbx_strand_id
1 'polypeptide(L)' 'MRESPSPPHHSQYAYQQSRWQPPVTRCFNCQTTTTPLWRRDDNGNTICNACGLYYKLHNVQRPITMKRSIIKRRKR' A
#
# COMPACT_ATOMS: atom_id res chain seq x y z
N MET A 1 51.78 -20.00 6.87
CA MET A 1 50.74 -19.29 7.66
C MET A 1 50.80 -17.84 7.22
N ARG A 2 49.86 -17.23 6.49
CA ARG A 2 48.45 -17.48 6.19
C ARG A 2 48.23 -17.08 4.72
N GLU A 3 47.71 -17.97 3.87
CA GLU A 3 47.12 -17.55 2.60
C GLU A 3 45.72 -17.00 2.91
N SER A 4 45.49 -15.72 2.62
CA SER A 4 44.15 -15.12 2.60
C SER A 4 43.41 -15.62 1.36
N PRO A 5 42.21 -16.23 1.46
CA PRO A 5 41.47 -16.62 0.29
C PRO A 5 40.81 -15.39 -0.35
N SER A 6 41.14 -15.13 -1.61
CA SER A 6 40.46 -14.17 -2.48
C SER A 6 39.05 -14.67 -2.85
N PRO A 7 38.03 -13.78 -2.90
CA PRO A 7 36.69 -14.17 -3.30
C PRO A 7 36.60 -14.44 -4.81
N PRO A 8 35.86 -15.47 -5.26
CA PRO A 8 35.62 -15.69 -6.67
C PRO A 8 34.67 -14.62 -7.21
N HIS A 9 35.15 -13.95 -8.26
CA HIS A 9 34.45 -12.97 -9.06
C HIS A 9 33.19 -13.60 -9.71
N HIS A 10 32.05 -12.89 -9.60
CA HIS A 10 30.86 -13.05 -10.45
C HIS A 10 29.71 -14.00 -10.04
N SER A 11 29.44 -14.22 -8.74
CA SER A 11 28.12 -14.79 -8.34
C SER A 11 27.62 -14.39 -6.94
N GLN A 12 28.32 -13.51 -6.21
CA GLN A 12 28.05 -13.28 -4.79
C GLN A 12 27.11 -12.11 -4.46
N TYR A 13 26.64 -11.32 -5.43
CA TYR A 13 25.70 -10.22 -5.14
C TYR A 13 24.24 -10.65 -4.94
N ALA A 14 23.93 -11.95 -5.04
CA ALA A 14 22.55 -12.42 -5.09
C ALA A 14 21.84 -12.59 -3.73
N TYR A 15 22.42 -12.19 -2.59
CA TYR A 15 21.90 -12.63 -1.27
C TYR A 15 21.41 -11.57 -0.27
N GLN A 16 21.35 -10.27 -0.57
CA GLN A 16 20.98 -9.28 0.48
C GLN A 16 19.98 -8.20 0.06
N GLN A 17 19.05 -8.51 -0.84
CA GLN A 17 17.79 -7.76 -0.90
C GLN A 17 16.78 -8.41 0.05
N SER A 18 17.03 -8.32 1.35
CA SER A 18 15.97 -8.49 2.35
C SER A 18 14.90 -7.45 2.01
N ARG A 19 13.83 -7.90 1.36
CA ARG A 19 12.80 -7.04 0.79
C ARG A 19 12.15 -6.29 1.94
N TRP A 20 12.55 -5.04 2.14
CA TRP A 20 11.79 -4.05 2.91
C TRP A 20 10.49 -3.82 2.15
N GLN A 21 9.56 -4.79 2.22
CA GLN A 21 8.20 -4.60 1.74
C GLN A 21 7.52 -3.78 2.83
N PRO A 22 7.22 -2.49 2.58
CA PRO A 22 6.42 -1.75 3.53
C PRO A 22 5.09 -2.50 3.73
N PRO A 23 4.55 -2.55 4.96
CA PRO A 23 3.28 -3.21 5.22
C PRO A 23 2.22 -2.68 4.25
N VAL A 24 1.56 -3.60 3.56
CA VAL A 24 0.55 -3.27 2.53
C VAL A 24 -0.70 -2.74 3.25
N THR A 25 -0.83 -1.42 3.32
CA THR A 25 -2.03 -0.77 3.87
C THR A 25 -3.23 -1.03 2.98
N ARG A 26 -4.35 -1.49 3.59
CA ARG A 26 -5.61 -1.79 2.89
C ARG A 26 -6.77 -1.06 3.53
N CYS A 27 -7.68 -0.58 2.70
CA CYS A 27 -8.94 0.01 3.16
C CYS A 27 -9.83 -1.06 3.79
N PHE A 28 -10.36 -0.78 4.98
CA PHE A 28 -11.27 -1.68 5.69
C PHE A 28 -12.56 -1.95 4.89
N ASN A 29 -13.18 -0.90 4.32
CA ASN A 29 -14.46 -1.03 3.62
C ASN A 29 -14.36 -1.65 2.21
N CYS A 30 -13.36 -1.25 1.40
CA CYS A 30 -13.30 -1.66 -0.02
C CYS A 30 -12.00 -2.39 -0.42
N GLN A 31 -11.11 -2.67 0.54
CA GLN A 31 -9.84 -3.37 0.36
C GLN A 31 -8.92 -2.78 -0.71
N THR A 32 -9.09 -1.51 -1.11
CA THR A 32 -8.11 -0.86 -1.99
C THR A 32 -6.78 -0.73 -1.26
N THR A 33 -5.69 -1.05 -1.95
CA THR A 33 -4.30 -0.85 -1.51
C THR A 33 -3.73 0.48 -1.98
N THR A 34 -4.38 1.10 -2.96
CA THR A 34 -3.95 2.37 -3.56
C THR A 34 -5.01 3.43 -3.28
N THR A 35 -4.57 4.55 -2.71
CA THR A 35 -5.41 5.73 -2.51
C THR A 35 -4.52 6.97 -2.42
N PRO A 36 -4.95 8.14 -2.93
CA PRO A 36 -4.17 9.37 -2.80
C PRO A 36 -4.10 9.88 -1.35
N LEU A 37 -5.03 9.47 -0.48
CA LEU A 37 -5.07 9.85 0.92
C LEU A 37 -5.73 8.74 1.75
N TRP A 38 -5.02 8.28 2.78
CA TRP A 38 -5.59 7.40 3.79
C TRP A 38 -6.33 8.23 4.84
N ARG A 39 -7.49 7.74 5.27
CA ARG A 39 -8.30 8.33 6.33
C ARG A 39 -8.51 7.31 7.45
N ARG A 40 -8.90 7.79 8.63
CA ARG A 40 -9.36 6.97 9.75
C ARG A 40 -10.85 7.19 9.92
N ASP A 41 -11.61 6.12 10.17
CA ASP A 41 -12.99 6.24 10.64
C ASP A 41 -13.02 6.50 12.16
N ASP A 42 -14.22 6.71 12.70
CA ASP A 42 -14.43 6.97 14.13
C ASP A 42 -14.04 5.77 15.02
N ASN A 43 -13.99 4.57 14.42
CA ASN A 43 -13.54 3.34 15.08
C ASN A 43 -12.01 3.11 14.97
N GLY A 44 -11.28 4.02 14.32
CA GLY A 44 -9.84 3.91 14.09
C GLY A 44 -9.41 3.04 12.89
N ASN A 45 -10.36 2.50 12.11
CA ASN A 45 -10.08 1.70 10.93
C ASN A 45 -9.45 2.54 9.82
N THR A 46 -8.45 1.98 9.15
CA THR A 46 -7.86 2.60 7.95
C THR A 46 -8.82 2.47 6.77
N ILE A 47 -9.24 3.60 6.20
CA ILE A 47 -10.10 3.64 5.02
C ILE A 47 -9.49 4.52 3.93
N CYS A 48 -9.88 4.29 2.68
CA CYS A 48 -9.44 5.12 1.56
C CYS A 48 -10.19 6.45 1.51
N ASN A 49 -9.64 7.43 0.79
CA ASN A 49 -10.26 8.74 0.65
C ASN A 49 -11.72 8.67 0.15
N ALA A 50 -11.99 7.82 -0.84
CA ALA A 50 -13.33 7.70 -1.41
C ALA A 50 -14.35 7.13 -0.41
N CYS A 51 -13.98 6.15 0.40
CA CYS A 51 -14.86 5.58 1.43
C CYS A 51 -15.14 6.59 2.54
N GLY A 52 -14.11 7.32 3.00
CA GLY A 52 -14.28 8.33 4.04
C GLY A 52 -15.12 9.52 3.58
N LEU A 53 -14.91 10.01 2.35
CA LEU A 53 -15.73 11.07 1.78
C LEU A 53 -17.19 10.63 1.59
N TYR A 54 -17.41 9.41 1.10
CA TYR A 54 -18.77 8.89 0.91
C TYR A 54 -19.54 8.79 2.23
N TYR A 55 -18.92 8.23 3.28
CA TYR A 55 -19.55 8.13 4.59
C TYR A 55 -19.87 9.51 5.17
N LYS A 56 -18.95 10.48 5.04
CA LYS A 56 -19.19 11.84 5.53
C LYS A 56 -20.33 12.57 4.81
N LEU A 57 -20.58 12.26 3.53
CA LEU A 57 -21.66 12.89 2.75
C LEU A 57 -23.01 12.18 2.92
N HIS A 58 -23.01 10.86 3.04
CA HIS A 58 -24.23 10.04 2.97
C HIS A 58 -24.58 9.34 4.29
N ASN A 59 -23.72 9.42 5.30
CA ASN A 59 -23.84 8.70 6.58
C ASN A 59 -24.01 7.17 6.45
N VAL A 60 -23.68 6.61 5.27
CA VAL A 60 -23.77 5.18 4.98
C VAL A 60 -22.46 4.69 4.37
N GLN A 61 -22.18 3.39 4.55
CA GLN A 61 -20.98 2.79 3.99
C GLN A 61 -21.02 2.77 2.46
N ARG A 62 -19.87 3.03 1.84
CA ARG A 62 -19.74 3.05 0.39
C ARG A 62 -20.00 1.65 -0.19
N PRO A 63 -20.98 1.47 -1.08
CA PRO A 63 -21.22 0.17 -1.70
C PRO A 63 -20.02 -0.24 -2.56
N ILE A 64 -19.65 -1.52 -2.48
CA ILE A 64 -18.47 -2.08 -3.15
C ILE A 64 -18.63 -2.00 -4.68
N THR A 65 -19.86 -2.06 -5.18
CA THR A 65 -20.21 -1.92 -6.61
C THR A 65 -19.71 -0.61 -7.23
N MET A 66 -19.52 0.45 -6.44
CA MET A 66 -18.99 1.73 -6.93
C MET A 66 -17.46 1.76 -7.00
N LYS A 67 -16.74 0.77 -6.46
CA LYS A 67 -15.26 0.74 -6.46
C LYS A 67 -14.74 0.72 -7.91
N ARG A 68 -13.84 1.65 -8.23
CA ARG A 68 -13.11 1.67 -9.50
C ARG A 68 -11.68 1.20 -9.25
N SER A 69 -11.18 0.32 -10.11
CA SER A 69 -9.79 -0.18 -10.08
C SER A 69 -8.77 0.87 -10.55
N ILE A 70 -9.19 1.77 -11.45
CA ILE A 70 -8.32 2.80 -12.04
C ILE A 70 -8.55 4.15 -11.36
N ILE A 71 -7.49 4.72 -10.76
CA ILE A 71 -7.51 6.05 -10.18
C ILE A 71 -7.26 7.08 -11.29
N LYS A 72 -8.29 7.84 -11.66
CA LYS A 72 -8.14 8.95 -12.61
C LYS A 72 -7.60 10.20 -11.91
N ARG A 73 -6.48 10.72 -12.39
CA ARG A 73 -5.91 11.99 -11.92
C ARG A 73 -6.66 13.15 -12.59
N ARG A 74 -7.13 14.11 -11.80
CA ARG A 74 -7.74 15.35 -12.31
C ARG A 74 -6.63 16.40 -12.52
N LYS A 75 -6.75 17.23 -13.57
CA LYS A 75 -5.88 18.41 -13.75
C LYS A 75 -6.24 19.39 -12.64
N ARG A 76 -5.24 19.80 -11.85
CA ARG A 76 -5.40 20.74 -10.74
C ARG A 76 -5.33 22.17 -11.26
#